data_AF-A0A545U5D0-F1
#
_entry.id   AF-A0A545U5D0-F1
#
_cell.length_a   1.000
_cell.length_b   1.000
_cell.length_c   1.000
_cell.angle_alpha   90.00
_cell.angle_beta   90.00
_cell.angle_gamma   90.00
#
_symmetry.space_group_name_H-M   'P 1'
#
loop_
_entity.id
_entity.type
_entity.pdbx_description
1 polymer ?
#
loop_
_entity_poly.entity_id
_entity_poly.type
_entity_poly.pdbx_seq_one_letter_code
_entity_poly.pdbx_strand_id
1 'polypeptide(L)'
;MLQTTVRLISPAILTLVVLSSICAAAATAARPLYAVPGADAPELAHRGEFAVGVRRLVLVNPDQVDIAQIDRETMAAPKSDRRLPVQLWYPAIKNKPGQREETTYPGTFPRISPTAMAWTCTTRLGLELHHLAPGAGKKP
;
A
#
# COMPACT_ATOMS: atom_id res chain seq x y z
N MET A 1 -52.25 2.61 24.06
CA MET A 1 -51.52 1.70 24.96
C MET A 1 -50.09 1.39 24.47
N LEU A 2 -49.35 2.33 23.88
CA LEU A 2 -47.99 2.07 23.31
C LEU A 2 -46.92 3.13 23.66
N GLN A 3 -47.13 3.98 24.67
CA GLN A 3 -46.19 5.09 24.97
C GLN A 3 -45.47 4.98 26.32
N THR A 4 -45.67 3.90 27.09
CA THR A 4 -45.12 3.77 28.45
C THR A 4 -43.80 3.02 28.56
N THR A 5 -43.30 2.36 27.50
CA THR A 5 -42.10 1.51 27.59
C THR A 5 -40.77 2.25 27.51
N VAL A 6 -40.75 3.52 27.09
CA VAL A 6 -39.48 4.25 26.81
C VAL A 6 -38.92 4.96 28.05
N ARG A 7 -39.69 5.11 29.14
CA ARG A 7 -39.30 5.94 30.30
C ARG A 7 -38.49 5.24 31.40
N LEU A 8 -38.06 4.00 31.22
CA LEU A 8 -37.32 3.27 32.27
C LEU A 8 -35.90 2.84 31.86
N ILE A 9 -35.21 3.64 31.05
CA ILE A 9 -33.77 3.45 30.84
C ILE A 9 -33.06 4.31 31.90
N SER A 10 -32.65 3.69 33.01
CA SER A 10 -31.90 4.32 34.10
C SER A 10 -30.68 5.09 33.58
N PRO A 11 -30.35 6.28 34.12
CA PRO A 11 -29.20 7.06 33.67
C PRO A 11 -27.88 6.28 33.78
N ALA A 12 -27.82 5.29 34.69
CA ALA A 12 -26.68 4.38 34.82
C ALA A 12 -26.52 3.41 33.63
N ILE A 13 -27.63 3.00 33.00
CA ILE A 13 -27.61 2.14 31.81
C ILE A 13 -27.20 2.99 30.60
N LEU A 14 -27.65 4.25 30.54
CA LEU A 14 -27.26 5.19 29.49
C LEU A 14 -25.76 5.51 29.56
N THR A 15 -25.21 5.77 30.76
CA THR A 15 -23.78 6.03 30.93
C THR A 15 -22.92 4.79 30.65
N LEU A 16 -23.39 3.59 30.99
CA LEU A 16 -22.67 2.35 30.72
C LEU A 16 -22.61 2.03 29.22
N VAL A 17 -23.68 2.32 28.47
CA VAL A 17 -23.69 2.19 26.99
C VAL A 17 -22.81 3.23 26.31
N VAL A 18 -22.78 4.46 26.81
CA VAL A 18 -21.87 5.50 26.30
C VAL A 18 -20.41 5.14 26.59
N LEU A 19 -20.12 4.66 27.80
CA LEU A 19 -18.77 4.26 28.20
C LEU A 19 -18.26 3.02 27.43
N SER A 20 -19.13 2.05 27.15
CA SER A 20 -18.77 0.87 26.34
C SER A 20 -18.52 1.24 24.86
N SER A 21 -19.28 2.19 24.32
CA SER A 21 -19.06 2.72 22.96
C SER A 21 -17.73 3.46 22.83
N ILE A 22 -17.31 4.20 23.86
CA ILE A 22 -16.00 4.89 23.89
C ILE A 22 -14.84 3.88 23.96
N CYS A 23 -14.98 2.80 24.73
CA CYS A 23 -13.94 1.75 24.83
C CYS A 23 -13.71 1.00 23.51
N ALA A 24 -14.76 0.79 22.69
CA ALA A 24 -14.61 0.09 21.41
C ALA A 24 -13.77 0.87 20.38
N ALA A 25 -13.74 2.20 20.46
CA ALA A 25 -12.94 3.03 19.56
C ALA A 25 -11.43 2.95 19.85
N ALA A 26 -11.03 2.63 21.09
CA ALA A 26 -9.63 2.58 21.51
C ALA A 26 -8.88 1.31 21.04
N ALA A 27 -9.59 0.29 20.55
CA ALA A 27 -9.00 -1.01 20.21
C ALA A 27 -8.48 -1.13 18.76
N THR A 28 -8.39 -0.02 18.00
CA THR A 28 -7.75 -0.06 16.67
C THR A 28 -6.23 -0.10 16.86
N ALA A 29 -5.67 -1.30 17.04
CA ALA A 29 -4.23 -1.50 17.05
C ALA A 29 -3.65 -1.02 15.71
N ALA A 30 -2.88 0.07 15.76
CA ALA A 30 -2.17 0.58 14.60
C ALA A 30 -1.18 -0.49 14.13
N ARG A 31 -1.40 -1.05 12.94
CA ARG A 31 -0.49 -2.04 12.34
C ARG A 31 0.83 -1.33 12.00
N PRO A 32 1.99 -1.93 12.31
CA PRO A 32 3.28 -1.29 12.05
C PRO A 32 3.46 -1.05 10.55
N LEU A 33 3.86 0.18 10.21
CA LEU A 33 4.33 0.55 8.89
C LEU A 33 5.79 0.07 8.76
N TYR A 34 6.03 -0.97 7.97
CA TYR A 34 7.38 -1.51 7.73
C TYR A 34 8.37 -0.49 7.13
N ALA A 35 7.81 0.55 6.53
CA ALA A 35 8.56 1.65 5.96
C ALA A 35 9.16 2.59 7.03
N VAL A 36 8.76 2.48 8.30
CA VAL A 36 9.28 3.25 9.43
C VAL A 36 10.31 2.40 10.19
N PRO A 37 11.53 2.91 10.44
CA PRO A 37 12.55 2.19 11.21
C PRO A 37 12.06 1.82 12.62
N GLY A 38 12.42 0.62 13.09
CA GLY A 38 12.16 0.16 14.45
C GLY A 38 13.11 0.79 15.48
N ALA A 39 12.89 0.49 16.76
CA ALA A 39 13.73 1.00 17.85
C ALA A 39 15.17 0.44 17.84
N ASP A 40 15.36 -0.70 17.20
CA ASP A 40 16.63 -1.40 17.00
C ASP A 40 17.31 -1.06 15.67
N ALA A 41 16.76 -0.13 14.89
CA ALA A 41 17.31 0.21 13.59
C ALA A 41 18.65 0.97 13.70
N PRO A 42 19.61 0.76 12.78
CA PRO A 42 20.88 1.45 12.80
C PRO A 42 20.73 2.96 12.56
N GLU A 43 21.73 3.75 12.95
CA GLU A 43 21.69 5.23 12.88
C GLU A 43 21.34 5.77 11.47
N LEU A 44 21.78 5.07 10.42
CA LEU A 44 21.53 5.43 9.01
C LEU A 44 20.20 4.88 8.45
N ALA A 45 19.37 4.21 9.24
CA ALA A 45 18.06 3.72 8.80
C ALA A 45 17.02 4.85 8.66
N HIS A 46 17.31 6.04 9.20
CA HIS A 46 16.44 7.20 9.08
C HIS A 46 16.22 7.58 7.62
N ARG A 47 14.99 8.00 7.30
CA ARG A 47 14.62 8.44 5.95
C ARG A 47 15.28 9.78 5.63
N GLY A 48 15.60 9.98 4.35
CA GLY A 48 16.03 11.27 3.83
C GLY A 48 14.90 12.31 3.83
N GLU A 49 15.25 13.55 3.49
CA GLU A 49 14.34 14.70 3.55
C GLU A 49 13.20 14.65 2.51
N PHE A 50 13.42 13.96 1.39
CA PHE A 50 12.46 13.91 0.28
C PHE A 50 11.43 12.79 0.45
N ALA A 51 10.20 13.05 0.01
CA ALA A 51 9.19 12.02 -0.16
C ALA A 51 9.51 11.14 -1.39
N VAL A 52 8.92 9.95 -1.45
CA VAL A 52 9.03 9.09 -2.63
C VAL A 52 7.79 9.29 -3.51
N GLY A 53 7.99 9.72 -4.75
CA GLY A 53 6.97 9.79 -5.78
C GLY A 53 6.98 8.54 -6.65
N VAL A 54 5.80 8.05 -7.04
CA VAL A 54 5.66 6.86 -7.91
C VAL A 54 4.89 7.21 -9.18
N ARG A 55 5.48 6.90 -10.33
CA ARG A 55 4.87 7.08 -11.65
C ARG A 55 4.87 5.78 -12.43
N ARG A 56 3.71 5.41 -12.98
CA ARG A 56 3.59 4.30 -13.94
C ARG A 56 3.90 4.82 -15.34
N LEU A 57 4.75 4.10 -16.06
CA LEU A 57 5.11 4.35 -17.44
C LEU A 57 4.95 3.05 -18.23
N VAL A 58 4.65 3.15 -19.52
CA VAL A 58 4.69 2.01 -20.44
C VAL A 58 5.77 2.31 -21.47
N LEU A 59 6.85 1.54 -21.41
CA LEU A 59 7.92 1.60 -22.40
C LEU A 59 7.61 0.60 -23.51
N VAL A 60 7.99 0.92 -24.74
CA VAL A 60 7.84 0.01 -25.89
C VAL A 60 9.23 -0.31 -26.41
N ASN A 61 9.59 -1.58 -26.41
CA ASN A 61 10.79 -2.08 -27.06
C ASN A 61 10.39 -2.72 -28.39
N PRO A 62 10.68 -2.08 -29.54
CA PRO A 62 10.21 -2.55 -30.83
C PRO A 62 10.95 -3.80 -31.32
N ASP A 63 10.31 -4.53 -32.24
CA ASP A 63 10.90 -5.64 -33.01
C ASP A 63 11.56 -6.75 -32.17
N GLN A 64 10.97 -7.06 -31.01
CA GLN A 64 11.48 -8.10 -30.13
C GLN A 64 10.92 -9.47 -30.49
N VAL A 65 11.75 -10.51 -30.36
CA VAL A 65 11.28 -11.89 -30.52
C VAL A 65 10.21 -12.19 -29.47
N ASP A 66 9.07 -12.70 -29.91
CA ASP A 66 8.00 -13.11 -29.02
C ASP A 66 8.07 -14.61 -28.72
N ILE A 67 8.74 -14.94 -27.61
CA ILE A 67 8.92 -16.32 -27.16
C ILE A 67 7.57 -17.02 -26.91
N ALA A 68 6.54 -16.26 -26.52
CA ALA A 68 5.21 -16.81 -26.27
C ALA A 68 4.48 -17.23 -27.56
N GLN A 69 4.89 -16.69 -28.71
CA GLN A 69 4.27 -16.94 -30.02
C GLN A 69 5.16 -17.75 -30.97
N ILE A 70 6.23 -18.38 -30.47
CA ILE A 70 7.08 -19.25 -31.30
C ILE A 70 6.25 -20.46 -31.75
N ASP A 71 6.21 -20.68 -33.06
CA ASP A 71 5.67 -21.90 -33.63
C ASP A 71 6.71 -23.02 -33.50
N ARG A 72 6.31 -24.12 -32.87
CA ARG A 72 7.19 -25.27 -32.61
C ARG A 72 7.41 -26.14 -33.84
N GLU A 73 6.52 -26.10 -34.83
CA GLU A 73 6.62 -26.93 -36.04
C GLU A 73 7.52 -26.27 -37.08
N THR A 74 7.31 -24.98 -37.33
CA THR A 74 8.11 -24.21 -38.30
C THR A 74 9.39 -23.62 -37.69
N MET A 75 9.55 -23.67 -36.36
CA MET A 75 10.62 -23.00 -35.61
C MET A 75 10.71 -21.49 -35.93
N ALA A 76 9.62 -20.90 -36.40
CA ALA A 76 9.55 -19.49 -36.73
C ALA A 76 9.46 -18.67 -35.44
N ALA A 77 10.29 -17.63 -35.35
CA ALA A 77 10.34 -16.70 -34.24
C ALA A 77 9.73 -15.35 -34.66
N PRO A 78 8.40 -15.17 -34.53
CA PRO A 78 7.76 -13.90 -34.89
C PRO A 78 8.30 -12.78 -33.99
N LYS A 79 8.44 -11.59 -34.59
CA LYS A 79 8.84 -10.37 -33.90
C LYS A 79 7.63 -9.48 -33.65
N SER A 80 7.53 -8.91 -32.47
CA SER A 80 6.48 -7.99 -32.08
C SER A 80 7.01 -6.94 -31.10
N ASP A 81 6.28 -5.82 -31.01
CA ASP A 81 6.60 -4.75 -30.06
C ASP A 81 6.30 -5.17 -28.63
N ARG A 82 7.32 -5.15 -27.77
CA ARG A 82 7.17 -5.54 -26.37
C ARG A 82 6.83 -4.34 -25.50
N ARG A 83 5.61 -4.33 -24.98
CA ARG A 83 5.17 -3.35 -23.97
C ARG A 83 5.70 -3.74 -22.59
N LEU A 84 6.40 -2.81 -21.95
CA LEU A 84 7.03 -2.98 -20.64
C LEU A 84 6.41 -1.97 -19.66
N PRO A 85 5.40 -2.37 -18.87
CA PRO A 85 4.87 -1.53 -17.80
C PRO A 85 5.90 -1.44 -16.66
N VAL A 86 6.35 -0.22 -16.35
CA VAL A 86 7.33 0.04 -15.29
C VAL A 86 6.78 1.02 -14.25
N GLN A 87 7.30 0.92 -13.02
CA GLN A 87 7.04 1.87 -11.95
C GLN A 87 8.33 2.64 -11.66
N LEU A 88 8.32 3.94 -11.92
CA LEU A 88 9.43 4.84 -11.63
C LEU A 88 9.24 5.42 -10.23
N TRP A 89 10.22 5.19 -9.36
CA TRP A 89 10.28 5.75 -8.02
C TRP A 89 11.33 6.86 -7.99
N TYR A 90 10.95 8.07 -7.57
CA TYR A 90 11.81 9.25 -7.61
C TYR A 90 11.61 10.16 -6.39
N PRO A 91 12.62 10.95 -5.99
CA PRO A 91 12.44 11.97 -4.95
C PRO A 91 11.40 13.01 -5.37
N ALA A 92 10.39 13.22 -4.52
CA ALA A 92 9.30 14.15 -4.75
C ALA A 92 9.17 15.15 -3.59
N ILE A 93 8.65 16.34 -3.89
CA ILE A 93 8.33 17.35 -2.89
C ILE A 93 6.87 17.17 -2.48
N LYS A 94 6.59 17.21 -1.17
CA LYS A 94 5.21 17.14 -0.67
C LYS A 94 4.49 18.44 -1.03
N ASN A 95 3.60 18.36 -2.01
CA ASN A 95 2.89 19.55 -2.52
C ASN A 95 1.79 20.07 -1.59
N LYS A 96 1.32 19.28 -0.60
CA LYS A 96 0.29 19.72 0.35
C LYS A 96 0.54 19.17 1.77
N PRO A 97 0.38 19.99 2.82
CA PRO A 97 0.37 19.51 4.20
C PRO A 97 -0.78 18.51 4.40
N GLY A 98 -0.50 17.36 5.03
CA GLY A 98 -1.49 16.31 5.31
C GLY A 98 -1.67 15.25 4.22
N GLN A 99 -0.91 15.28 3.12
CA GLN A 99 -0.90 14.15 2.17
C GLN A 99 -0.32 12.89 2.82
N ARG A 100 -1.12 11.82 2.87
CA ARG A 100 -0.69 10.51 3.34
C ARG A 100 0.06 9.82 2.22
N GLU A 101 1.31 9.47 2.47
CA GLU A 101 2.15 8.72 1.53
C GLU A 101 1.85 7.22 1.62
N GLU A 102 0.86 6.80 2.39
CA GLU A 102 0.63 5.40 2.66
C GLU A 102 0.08 4.64 1.44
N THR A 103 0.88 3.70 0.91
CA THR A 103 0.48 2.80 -0.18
C THR A 103 0.42 1.36 0.31
N THR A 104 -0.70 0.70 -0.02
CA THR A 104 -0.96 -0.69 0.35
C THR A 104 -0.82 -1.59 -0.86
N TYR A 105 0.09 -2.55 -0.77
CA TYR A 105 0.30 -3.54 -1.83
C TYR A 105 -0.28 -4.89 -1.38
N PRO A 106 -1.28 -5.44 -2.08
CA PRO A 106 -1.75 -6.78 -1.80
C PRO A 106 -0.69 -7.78 -2.27
N GLY A 107 -0.25 -8.66 -1.37
CA GLY A 107 0.69 -9.72 -1.68
C GLY A 107 0.26 -11.04 -1.05
N THR A 108 0.46 -12.14 -1.78
CA THR A 108 0.37 -13.48 -1.23
C THR A 108 1.78 -14.04 -1.16
N PHE A 109 2.31 -14.16 0.05
CA PHE A 109 3.56 -14.86 0.27
C PHE A 109 3.23 -16.32 0.56
N PRO A 110 3.62 -17.29 -0.28
CA PRO A 110 3.46 -18.69 0.06
C PRO A 110 4.35 -18.98 1.27
N ARG A 111 3.74 -19.37 2.39
CA ARG A 111 4.48 -19.93 3.52
C ARG A 111 4.84 -21.37 3.16
N ILE A 112 6.04 -21.80 3.50
CA ILE A 112 6.52 -23.20 3.41
C ILE A 112 5.79 -24.06 4.45
N SER A 113 4.48 -24.25 4.33
CA SER A 113 3.72 -25.16 5.18
C SER A 113 2.50 -25.68 4.43
N PRO A 114 2.30 -27.01 4.30
CA PRO A 114 1.24 -27.58 3.48
C PRO A 114 -0.18 -27.35 4.02
N THR A 115 -0.33 -26.81 5.24
CA THR A 115 -1.62 -26.76 5.97
C THR A 115 -2.13 -25.33 6.21
N ALA A 116 -1.47 -24.30 5.68
CA ALA A 116 -1.85 -22.91 6.00
C ALA A 116 -2.85 -22.32 5.00
N MET A 117 -4.09 -22.16 5.48
CA MET A 117 -5.14 -21.25 4.99
C MET A 117 -4.54 -19.99 4.33
N ALA A 118 -5.02 -19.65 3.12
CA ALA A 118 -4.52 -18.51 2.34
C ALA A 118 -4.83 -17.18 3.02
N TRP A 119 -3.96 -16.75 3.94
CA TRP A 119 -4.03 -15.42 4.52
C TRP A 119 -3.52 -14.41 3.48
N THR A 120 -4.41 -13.53 3.02
CA THR A 120 -4.02 -12.35 2.26
C THR A 120 -3.18 -11.46 3.15
N CYS A 121 -1.85 -11.53 3.01
CA CYS A 121 -0.96 -10.61 3.71
C CYS A 121 -1.06 -9.26 3.01
N THR A 122 -1.99 -8.42 3.47
CA THR A 122 -2.06 -7.02 3.03
C THR A 122 -0.91 -6.29 3.69
N THR A 123 0.24 -6.25 3.00
CA THR A 123 1.43 -5.57 3.49
C THR A 123 1.40 -4.11 3.06
N ARG A 124 1.29 -3.22 4.04
CA ARG A 124 1.36 -1.77 3.86
C ARG A 124 2.82 -1.37 3.74
N LEU A 125 3.34 -1.46 2.51
CA LEU A 125 4.77 -1.43 2.20
C LEU A 125 5.29 -0.03 1.81
N GLY A 126 4.45 0.88 1.32
CA GLY A 126 4.92 2.16 0.77
C GLY A 126 4.57 3.37 1.62
N LEU A 127 5.54 4.27 1.82
CA LEU A 127 5.29 5.71 2.01
C LEU A 127 5.65 6.43 0.69
N GLU A 128 4.75 6.35 -0.27
CA GLU A 128 4.83 6.75 -1.66
C GLU A 128 3.60 7.58 -2.07
N LEU A 129 3.82 8.60 -2.91
CA LEU A 129 2.76 9.43 -3.46
C LEU A 129 2.67 9.23 -4.97
N HIS A 130 1.53 8.73 -5.44
CA HIS A 130 1.26 8.60 -6.87
C HIS A 130 1.05 9.98 -7.51
N HIS A 131 1.54 10.15 -8.73
CA HIS A 131 1.20 11.32 -9.57
C HIS A 131 1.69 12.69 -9.04
N LEU A 132 2.82 12.74 -8.32
CA LEU A 132 3.47 14.00 -7.98
C LEU A 132 4.37 14.55 -9.10
N ALA A 133 4.66 15.85 -9.01
CA ALA A 133 5.70 16.46 -9.83
C ALA A 133 7.08 16.10 -9.27
N PRO A 134 8.11 15.90 -10.12
CA PRO A 134 9.47 15.66 -9.66
C PRO A 134 9.97 16.86 -8.83
N GLY A 135 10.70 16.60 -7.75
CA GLY A 135 11.38 17.64 -7.00
C GLY A 135 12.44 18.30 -7.86
N ALA A 136 12.51 19.64 -7.85
CA ALA A 136 13.59 20.35 -8.52
C ALA A 136 14.92 19.97 -7.85
N GLY A 137 15.73 19.18 -8.56
CA GLY A 137 17.06 18.80 -8.08
C GLY A 137 17.91 20.04 -7.86
N LYS A 138 18.47 20.20 -6.66
CA LYS A 138 19.63 21.08 -6.48
C LYS A 138 20.73 20.53 -7.38
N LYS A 139 21.12 21.28 -8.42
CA LYS A 139 22.36 20.97 -9.14
C LYS A 139 23.53 21.01 -8.15
N PRO A 140 24.50 20.09 -8.26
CA PRO A 140 25.76 20.24 -7.55
C PRO A 140 26.46 21.54 -7.95
#